data_AF-A0A953TTH7-F1
#
_entry.id   AF-A0A953TTH7-F1
#
_cell.length_a   1.000
_cell.length_b   1.000
_cell.length_c   1.000
_cell.angle_alpha   90.00
_cell.angle_beta   90.00
_cell.angle_gamma   90.00
#
_symmetry.space_group_name_H-M   'P 1'
#
loop_
_entity.id
_entity.type
_entity.pdbx_description
1 polymer ?
#
loop_
_entity_poly.entity_id
_entity_poly.type
_entity_poly.pdbx_seq_one_letter_code
_entity_poly.pdbx_strand_id
1 'polypeptide(L)' 'MRKSRFNEEQIIAVLKEAEAGIAPDELCRRHGITRGSLYRWKAKYGGMEVSEARRLRQLEEENRQLKHVRS' A
#
# COMPACT_ATOMS: atom_id res chain seq x y z
N MET A 1 -17.03 4.32 -14.54
CA MET A 1 -16.53 5.28 -13.53
C MET A 1 -16.11 6.54 -14.25
N ARG A 2 -16.53 7.74 -13.80
CA ARG A 2 -15.99 9.01 -14.34
C ARG A 2 -14.46 8.98 -14.23
N LYS A 3 -13.74 9.51 -15.24
CA LYS A 3 -12.27 9.65 -15.21
C LYS A 3 -11.90 10.32 -13.88
N SER A 4 -11.14 9.61 -13.06
CA SER A 4 -10.62 10.17 -11.81
C SER A 4 -9.79 11.40 -12.17
N ARG A 5 -9.97 12.50 -11.42
CA ARG A 5 -9.14 13.71 -11.59
C ARG A 5 -7.67 13.44 -11.26
N PHE A 6 -7.41 12.35 -10.54
CA PHE A 6 -6.08 11.88 -10.17
C PHE A 6 -5.63 10.76 -11.10
N ASN A 7 -4.40 10.87 -11.61
CA ASN A 7 -3.73 9.77 -12.32
C ASN A 7 -3.24 8.70 -11.33
N GLU A 8 -2.79 7.56 -11.83
CA GLU A 8 -2.37 6.44 -10.96
C GLU A 8 -1.10 6.76 -10.17
N GLU A 9 -0.17 7.51 -10.75
CA GLU A 9 1.07 7.93 -10.08
C GLU A 9 0.78 8.82 -8.86
N GLN A 10 -0.14 9.77 -8.98
CA GLN A 10 -0.61 10.61 -7.88
C GLN A 10 -1.28 9.77 -6.79
N ILE A 11 -2.09 8.79 -7.18
CA ILE A 11 -2.74 7.89 -6.21
C ILE A 11 -1.69 7.09 -5.44
N ILE A 12 -0.68 6.53 -6.13
CA ILE A 12 0.40 5.76 -5.51
C ILE A 12 1.23 6.66 -4.56
N ALA A 13 1.56 7.88 -4.96
CA ALA A 13 2.30 8.82 -4.11
C ALA A 13 1.56 9.11 -2.80
N VAL A 14 0.24 9.36 -2.87
CA VAL A 14 -0.59 9.59 -1.68
C VAL A 14 -0.64 8.36 -0.77
N LEU A 15 -0.71 7.15 -1.34
CA LEU A 15 -0.71 5.91 -0.56
C LEU A 15 0.64 5.68 0.14
N LYS A 16 1.76 5.99 -0.51
CA LYS A 16 3.09 5.94 0.11
C LYS A 16 3.24 6.92 1.27
N GLU A 17 2.72 8.14 1.12
CA GLU A 17 2.67 9.10 2.24
C GLU A 17 1.83 8.56 3.42
N ALA A 18 0.73 7.85 3.15
CA ALA A 18 -0.08 7.21 4.18
C ALA A 18 0.67 6.05 4.87
N GLU A 19 1.46 5.27 4.12
CA GLU A 19 2.31 4.19 4.65
C GLU A 19 3.50 4.71 5.46
N ALA A 20 3.99 5.91 5.13
CA ALA A 20 5.01 6.63 5.91
C ALA A 20 4.49 7.14 7.28
N GLY A 21 3.22 6.88 7.61
CA GLY A 21 2.62 7.21 8.90
C GLY A 21 1.97 8.59 8.97
N ILE A 22 1.79 9.29 7.84
CA ILE A 22 1.06 10.56 7.82
C ILE A 22 -0.42 10.29 8.11
N ALA A 23 -1.01 11.10 9.00
CA ALA A 23 -2.40 10.98 9.38
C ALA A 23 -3.34 11.09 8.15
N PRO A 24 -4.34 10.21 8.00
CA PRO A 24 -5.28 10.24 6.87
C PRO A 24 -5.99 11.59 6.68
N ASP A 25 -6.31 12.28 7.78
CA ASP A 25 -6.98 13.58 7.74
C ASP A 25 -6.08 14.69 7.16
N GLU A 26 -4.78 14.62 7.43
CA GLU A 26 -3.79 15.55 6.88
C GLU A 26 -3.61 15.32 5.38
N LEU A 27 -3.52 14.06 4.95
CA LEU A 27 -3.45 13.73 3.52
C LEU A 27 -4.71 14.17 2.76
N CYS A 28 -5.87 14.02 3.38
CA CYS A 28 -7.13 14.49 2.81
C CYS A 28 -7.12 16.01 2.57
N ARG A 29 -6.62 16.78 3.54
CA ARG A 29 -6.50 18.24 3.42
C ARG A 29 -5.47 18.65 2.38
N ARG A 30 -4.28 18.05 2.39
CA ARG A 30 -3.16 18.38 1.49
C ARG A 30 -3.49 18.09 0.03
N HIS A 31 -4.06 16.93 -0.24
CA HIS A 31 -4.34 16.47 -1.60
C HIS A 31 -5.76 16.78 -2.08
N GLY A 32 -6.58 17.44 -1.25
CA GLY A 32 -7.97 17.77 -1.58
C GLY A 32 -8.86 16.55 -1.82
N ILE A 33 -8.60 15.46 -1.09
CA ILE A 33 -9.33 14.20 -1.20
C ILE A 33 -10.13 13.91 0.06
N THR A 34 -11.07 12.98 -0.04
CA THR A 34 -11.81 12.50 1.12
C THR A 34 -11.21 11.19 1.62
N ARG A 35 -11.41 10.89 2.91
CA ARG A 35 -11.02 9.59 3.50
C ARG A 35 -11.60 8.41 2.72
N GLY A 36 -12.83 8.53 2.22
CA GLY A 36 -13.46 7.50 1.40
C GLY A 36 -12.77 7.27 0.06
N SER A 37 -12.14 8.29 -0.54
CA SER A 37 -11.29 8.11 -1.72
C SER A 37 -9.98 7.42 -1.36
N LEU A 38 -9.33 7.82 -0.25
CA LEU A 38 -8.09 7.20 0.24
C LEU A 38 -8.28 5.70 0.52
N TYR A 39 -9.36 5.30 1.20
CA TYR A 39 -9.64 3.89 1.46
C TYR A 39 -9.97 3.10 0.18
N ARG A 40 -10.70 3.69 -0.77
CA ARG A 40 -10.95 3.04 -2.07
C ARG A 40 -9.65 2.84 -2.86
N TRP A 41 -8.76 3.82 -2.83
CA TRP A 41 -7.45 3.69 -3.44
C TRP A 41 -6.59 2.66 -2.73
N LYS A 42 -6.61 2.62 -1.39
CA LYS A 42 -5.91 1.58 -0.62
C LYS A 42 -6.45 0.18 -0.94
N ALA A 43 -7.75 0.01 -1.13
CA ALA A 43 -8.33 -1.27 -1.52
C ALA A 43 -7.96 -1.68 -2.96
N LYS A 44 -7.89 -0.72 -3.88
CA LYS A 44 -7.58 -0.98 -5.30
C LYS A 44 -6.07 -1.11 -5.58
N TYR A 45 -5.25 -0.29 -4.94
CA TYR A 45 -3.82 -0.13 -5.21
C TYR A 45 -2.93 -0.53 -4.03
N GLY A 46 -3.41 -0.47 -2.79
CA GLY A 46 -2.63 -0.85 -1.60
C GLY A 46 -2.36 -2.36 -1.49
N GLY A 47 -3.04 -3.20 -2.27
CA GLY A 47 -2.71 -4.62 -2.40
C GLY A 47 -1.52 -4.90 -3.33
N MET A 48 -1.14 -3.95 -4.20
CA MET A 48 -0.04 -4.16 -5.14
C MET A 48 1.32 -4.15 -4.41
N GLU A 49 1.62 -3.18 -3.54
CA GLU A 49 2.87 -3.20 -2.74
C GLU A 49 2.85 -4.24 -1.61
N VAL A 50 1.71 -4.46 -0.95
CA VAL A 50 1.62 -5.43 0.15
C VAL A 50 1.75 -6.87 -0.34
N SER A 51 1.33 -7.19 -1.57
CA SER A 51 1.50 -8.55 -2.12
C SER A 51 2.97 -8.90 -2.38
N GLU A 52 3.79 -7.95 -2.81
CA GLU A 52 5.24 -8.17 -3.01
C GLU A 52 5.97 -8.26 -1.66
N ALA A 53 5.64 -7.39 -0.69
CA ALA A 53 6.26 -7.41 0.63
C ALA A 53 5.80 -8.56 1.54
N ARG A 54 4.56 -9.06 1.41
CA ARG A 54 4.11 -10.30 2.09
C ARG A 54 4.70 -11.54 1.45
N ARG A 55 4.82 -11.59 0.12
CA ARG A 55 5.47 -12.73 -0.56
C ARG A 55 6.95 -12.82 -0.20
N LEU A 56 7.66 -11.69 -0.09
CA LEU A 56 9.05 -11.67 0.38
C LEU A 56 9.18 -12.15 1.82
N ARG A 57 8.35 -11.66 2.76
CA ARG A 57 8.39 -12.12 4.15
C ARG A 57 8.00 -13.59 4.31
N GLN A 58 7.00 -14.06 3.57
CA GLN A 58 6.60 -15.47 3.59
C GLN A 58 7.69 -16.38 2.99
N LEU A 59 8.33 -15.95 1.88
CA LEU A 59 9.46 -16.68 1.30
C LEU A 59 10.67 -16.69 2.23
N GLU A 60 10.97 -15.61 2.95
CA GLU A 60 12.05 -15.58 3.95
C GLU A 60 11.76 -16.48 5.16
N GLU A 61 10.52 -16.48 5.65
CA GLU A 61 10.06 -17.34 6.75
C GLU A 61 10.14 -18.82 6.35
N GLU A 62 9.69 -19.19 5.15
CA GLU A 62 9.78 -20.55 4.61
C GLU A 62 11.23 -20.98 4.37
N ASN A 63 12.11 -20.09 3.88
CA ASN A 63 13.54 -20.41 3.71
C ASN A 63 14.23 -20.65 5.06
N ARG A 64 13.84 -19.89 6.09
CA ARG A 64 14.40 -20.03 7.44
C ARG A 64 13.97 -21.35 8.09
N GLN A 65 12.74 -21.80 7.87
CA GLN A 65 12.27 -23.12 8.34
C GLN A 65 12.95 -24.27 7.59
N LEU A 66 13.12 -24.18 6.26
CA LEU A 66 13.79 -25.22 5.47
C LEU A 66 15.28 -25.38 5.81
N LYS A 67 15.97 -24.30 6.16
CA LYS A 67 17.39 -24.36 6.59
C LYS A 67 17.57 -25.04 7.95
N HIS A 68 16.55 -25.05 8.80
CA HIS A 68 16.61 -25.70 10.12
C HIS A 68 16.42 -27.23 10.03
N VAL A 69 15.72 -27.72 9.00
CA VAL A 69 15.50 -29.16 8.78
C VAL A 69 16.67 -29.83 8.02
N ARG A 70 17.58 -29.04 7.44
CA ARG A 70 18.72 -29.53 6.64
C ARG A 70 20.09 -29.40 7.33
N SER A 71 20.11 -29.17 8.65
CA SER A 71 21.33 -29.27 9.49
C SER A 71 21.34 -30.56 10.29
#